data_AF-A0A377XR65-F1
#
_entry.id   AF-A0A377XR65-F1
#
_cell.length_a   1.000
_cell.length_b   1.000
_cell.length_c   1.000
_cell.angle_alpha   90.00
_cell.angle_beta   90.00
_cell.angle_gamma   90.00
#
_symmetry.space_group_name_H-M   'P 1'
#
loop_
_entity.id
_entity.type
_entity.pdbx_description
1 polymer ?
#
loop_
_entity_poly.entity_id
_entity_poly.type
_entity_poly.pdbx_seq_one_letter_code
_entity_poly.pdbx_strand_id
1 'polypeptide(L)'
;MAAERNNLRFTNLGPLHITLVNGALIDNKGHLSPIRNVMLRPYSSHTVMTTDSTRLYQLNYIDDYGAVVPIPLQNAHVPPQASYTPGRKSPCCWPYRLPPWRQSAHTGR
;
A
#
# COMPACT_ATOMS: atom_id res chain seq x y z
N MET A 1 -1.96 27.89 -20.12
CA MET A 1 -2.03 26.42 -19.92
C MET A 1 -2.18 26.19 -18.42
N ALA A 2 -3.37 25.82 -17.96
CA ALA A 2 -3.61 25.56 -16.54
C ALA A 2 -3.21 24.11 -16.25
N ALA A 3 -2.27 23.91 -15.33
CA ALA A 3 -1.95 22.57 -14.82
C ALA A 3 -3.17 22.04 -14.03
N GLU A 4 -3.70 20.89 -14.45
CA GLU A 4 -4.81 20.23 -13.79
C GLU A 4 -4.34 19.67 -12.45
N ARG A 5 -4.59 20.39 -11.35
CA ARG A 5 -4.16 20.02 -10.00
C ARG A 5 -4.70 18.64 -9.62
N ASN A 6 -3.82 17.64 -9.64
CA ASN A 6 -4.13 16.31 -9.13
C ASN A 6 -4.14 16.31 -7.59
N ASN A 7 -5.19 15.75 -6.99
CA ASN A 7 -5.36 15.70 -5.54
C ASN A 7 -5.68 14.27 -5.09
N LEU A 8 -5.09 13.83 -3.98
CA LEU A 8 -5.50 12.60 -3.30
C LEU A 8 -6.43 12.96 -2.15
N ARG A 9 -7.63 12.40 -2.17
CA ARG A 9 -8.64 12.61 -1.14
C ARG A 9 -8.84 11.33 -0.34
N PHE A 10 -8.52 11.38 0.95
CA PHE A 10 -8.86 10.35 1.91
C PHE A 10 -10.19 10.69 2.56
N THR A 11 -11.11 9.74 2.60
CA THR A 11 -12.43 9.94 3.21
C THR A 11 -12.66 8.86 4.25
N ASN A 12 -12.92 9.27 5.49
CA ASN A 12 -13.35 8.39 6.55
C ASN A 12 -14.87 8.38 6.58
N LEU A 13 -15.46 7.23 6.24
CA LEU A 13 -16.92 7.02 6.26
C LEU A 13 -17.40 6.37 7.55
N GLY A 14 -16.49 6.05 8.47
CA GLY A 14 -16.78 5.37 9.72
C GLY A 14 -16.93 6.31 10.91
N PRO A 15 -17.46 5.79 12.04
CA PRO A 15 -17.64 6.53 13.28
C PRO A 15 -16.36 6.68 14.11
N LEU A 16 -15.27 6.01 13.75
CA LEU A 16 -14.02 5.98 14.50
C LEU A 16 -12.93 6.84 13.86
N HIS A 17 -11.97 7.29 14.66
CA HIS A 17 -10.76 7.94 14.13
C HIS A 17 -9.90 6.91 13.40
N ILE A 18 -9.30 7.31 12.27
CA ILE A 18 -8.36 6.47 11.52
C ILE A 18 -7.04 7.23 11.41
N THR A 19 -5.96 6.66 11.95
CA THR A 19 -4.62 7.25 11.85
C THR A 19 -3.90 6.64 10.67
N LEU A 20 -3.72 7.43 9.61
CA LEU A 20 -2.96 7.05 8.42
C LEU A 20 -1.49 7.39 8.61
N VAL A 21 -0.62 6.42 8.33
CA VAL A 21 0.83 6.53 8.53
C VAL A 21 1.63 5.91 7.38
N ASN A 22 2.87 6.37 7.24
CA ASN A 22 3.85 5.80 6.31
C ASN A 22 3.31 5.72 4.87
N GLY A 23 2.55 6.75 4.46
CA GLY A 23 2.06 6.85 3.10
C GLY A 23 3.18 7.27 2.14
N ALA A 24 3.16 6.78 0.91
CA ALA A 24 4.10 7.14 -0.13
C ALA A 24 3.40 7.34 -1.47
N LEU A 25 3.83 8.36 -2.20
CA LEU A 25 3.48 8.61 -3.60
C LEU A 25 4.61 8.12 -4.49
N ILE A 26 4.27 7.60 -5.65
CA ILE A 26 5.23 7.30 -6.71
C ILE A 26 4.94 8.18 -7.92
N ASP A 27 5.97 8.83 -8.45
CA ASP A 27 5.88 9.57 -9.71
C ASP A 27 6.09 8.66 -10.93
N ASN A 28 5.93 9.21 -12.13
CA ASN A 28 6.16 8.48 -13.38
C ASN A 28 7.61 8.03 -13.60
N LYS A 29 8.58 8.58 -12.85
CA LYS A 29 10.01 8.22 -12.92
C LYS A 29 10.36 7.16 -11.87
N GLY A 30 9.41 6.75 -11.04
CA GLY A 30 9.62 5.80 -9.94
C GLY A 30 10.15 6.42 -8.65
N HIS A 31 10.21 7.76 -8.54
CA HIS A 31 10.61 8.42 -7.30
C HIS A 31 9.50 8.30 -6.25
N LEU A 32 9.89 7.93 -5.03
CA LEU A 32 8.98 7.80 -3.90
C LEU A 32 9.02 9.05 -3.00
N SER A 33 7.87 9.69 -2.82
CA SER A 33 7.72 10.88 -1.97
C SER A 33 6.81 10.55 -0.77
N PRO A 34 7.24 10.80 0.47
CA PRO A 34 6.44 10.47 1.65
C PRO A 34 5.22 11.40 1.78
N ILE A 35 4.12 10.84 2.28
CA ILE A 35 2.91 11.57 2.69
C ILE A 35 2.98 11.77 4.20
N ARG A 36 2.60 12.96 4.67
CA ARG A 36 2.51 13.23 6.11
C ARG A 36 1.46 12.34 6.77
N ASN A 37 1.78 11.88 7.98
CA ASN A 37 0.83 11.16 8.82
C ASN A 37 -0.38 12.06 9.13
N VAL A 38 -1.58 11.47 9.14
CA VAL A 38 -2.81 12.22 9.38
C VAL A 38 -3.79 11.37 10.18
N MET A 39 -4.43 11.98 11.17
CA MET A 39 -5.58 11.40 11.85
C MET A 39 -6.87 11.91 11.21
N LEU A 40 -7.61 11.02 10.56
CA LEU A 40 -8.91 11.32 9.98
C LEU A 40 -9.98 11.24 11.07
N ARG A 41 -10.72 12.34 11.24
CA ARG A 41 -11.89 12.37 12.13
C ARG A 41 -13.04 11.53 11.56
N PRO A 42 -13.99 11.07 12.39
CA PRO A 42 -15.21 10.44 11.92
C PRO A 42 -15.91 11.29 10.86
N TYR A 43 -16.43 10.63 9.82
CA TYR A 43 -17.21 11.26 8.74
C TYR A 43 -16.53 12.48 8.08
N SER A 44 -15.20 12.44 7.94
CA SER A 44 -14.42 13.57 7.43
C SER A 44 -13.60 13.23 6.20
N SER A 45 -13.09 14.26 5.52
CA SER A 45 -12.18 14.11 4.40
C SER A 45 -10.91 14.92 4.60
N HIS A 46 -9.81 14.39 4.10
CA HIS A 46 -8.53 15.08 4.04
C HIS A 46 -7.97 14.99 2.62
N THR A 47 -7.51 16.13 2.11
CA THR A 47 -6.97 16.22 0.75
C THR A 47 -5.49 16.55 0.83
N VAL A 48 -4.69 15.76 0.13
CA VAL A 48 -3.27 15.99 -0.09
C VAL A 48 -3.08 16.50 -1.51
N MET A 49 -2.49 17.68 -1.63
CA MET A 49 -2.10 18.24 -2.92
C MET A 49 -0.98 17.38 -3.50
N THR A 50 -1.10 17.00 -4.76
CA THR A 50 -0.09 16.19 -5.45
C THR A 50 0.40 16.88 -6.72
N THR A 51 1.57 16.49 -7.20
CA THR A 51 2.04 16.93 -8.52
C THR A 51 1.44 16.06 -9.60
N ASP A 52 1.31 16.63 -10.78
CA ASP A 52 0.78 15.93 -11.94
C ASP A 52 1.61 14.67 -12.21
N SER A 53 0.92 13.55 -12.35
CA SER A 53 1.49 12.21 -12.55
C SER A 53 2.02 11.45 -11.33
N THR A 54 1.65 11.84 -10.11
CA THR A 54 1.90 10.99 -8.93
C THR A 54 0.69 10.12 -8.62
N ARG A 55 0.95 8.89 -8.19
CA ARG A 55 -0.08 7.94 -7.72
C ARG A 55 0.25 7.46 -6.32
N LEU A 56 -0.78 7.08 -5.57
CA LEU A 56 -0.59 6.47 -4.25
C LEU A 56 0.10 5.10 -4.42
N TYR A 57 1.26 4.93 -3.79
CA TYR A 57 2.07 3.72 -3.86
C TYR A 57 1.87 2.82 -2.64
N GLN A 58 1.86 3.43 -1.45
CA GLN A 58 1.67 2.73 -0.19
C GLN A 58 0.87 3.62 0.75
N LEU A 59 0.05 3.00 1.59
CA LEU A 59 -0.61 3.65 2.73
C LEU A 59 -0.88 2.61 3.80
N ASN A 60 -0.71 3.00 5.07
CA ASN A 60 -0.96 2.13 6.21
C ASN A 60 -1.84 2.88 7.23
N TYR A 61 -2.47 2.14 8.12
CA TYR A 61 -3.15 2.68 9.30
C TYR A 61 -2.58 2.05 10.58
N ILE A 62 -2.82 2.69 11.72
CA ILE A 62 -2.56 2.11 13.04
C ILE A 62 -3.87 1.51 13.56
N ASP A 63 -3.86 0.23 13.92
CA ASP A 63 -5.01 -0.43 14.54
C ASP A 63 -5.10 -0.16 16.06
N ASP A 64 -6.15 -0.66 16.70
CA ASP A 64 -6.40 -0.44 18.14
C ASP A 64 -5.33 -1.07 19.04
N TYR A 65 -4.54 -2.02 18.54
CA TYR A 65 -3.43 -2.65 19.24
C TYR A 65 -2.09 -1.92 19.02
N GLY A 66 -2.09 -0.84 18.22
CA GLY A 66 -0.89 -0.08 17.87
C GLY A 66 -0.09 -0.69 16.73
N ALA A 67 -0.60 -1.71 16.04
CA ALA A 67 0.09 -2.32 14.91
C ALA A 67 -0.09 -1.47 13.64
N VAL A 68 0.96 -1.40 12.81
CA VAL A 68 0.90 -0.75 11.50
C VAL A 68 0.41 -1.74 10.46
N VAL A 69 -0.77 -1.47 9.89
CA VAL A 69 -1.45 -2.38 8.97
C VAL A 69 -1.55 -1.74 7.57
N PRO A 70 -1.12 -2.43 6.50
CA PRO A 70 -1.20 -1.89 5.14
C PRO A 70 -2.63 -1.85 4.63
N ILE A 71 -2.97 -0.79 3.90
CA ILE A 71 -4.25 -0.66 3.18
C ILE A 71 -4.05 -1.24 1.76
N PRO A 72 -4.79 -2.29 1.38
CA PRO A 72 -4.70 -2.84 0.03
C PRO A 72 -5.15 -1.81 -1.01
N LEU A 73 -4.26 -1.44 -1.92
CA LEU A 73 -4.55 -0.53 -3.00
C LEU A 73 -4.94 -1.35 -4.24
N GLN A 74 -6.20 -1.24 -4.67
CA GLN A 74 -6.76 -2.05 -5.76
C GLN A 74 -6.04 -1.84 -7.11
N ASN A 75 -5.30 -0.74 -7.26
CA ASN A 75 -4.48 -0.42 -8.43
C ASN A 75 -3.01 -0.11 -8.07
N ALA A 76 -2.51 -0.56 -6.91
CA ALA A 76 -1.07 -0.52 -6.68
C ALA A 76 -0.43 -1.36 -7.77
N HIS A 77 0.21 -0.70 -8.73
CA HIS A 77 1.03 -1.32 -9.73
C HIS A 77 2.12 -2.05 -8.95
N VAL A 78 1.90 -3.34 -8.70
CA VAL A 78 2.94 -4.23 -8.21
C VAL A 78 4.05 -4.06 -9.25
N PRO A 79 5.23 -3.54 -8.88
CA PRO A 79 6.34 -3.52 -9.82
C PRO A 79 6.46 -4.96 -10.33
N PRO A 80 6.56 -5.18 -11.65
CA PRO A 80 6.47 -6.52 -12.21
C PRO A 80 7.45 -7.40 -11.43
N GLN A 81 6.91 -8.28 -10.60
CA GLN A 81 7.68 -9.40 -10.10
C GLN A 81 8.14 -10.07 -11.37
N ALA A 82 9.47 -10.05 -11.60
CA ALA A 82 10.08 -10.71 -12.73
C ALA A 82 9.42 -12.08 -12.85
N SER A 83 8.66 -12.27 -13.92
CA SER A 83 7.90 -13.47 -14.18
C SER A 83 8.91 -14.61 -14.14
N TYR A 84 8.81 -15.43 -13.10
CA TYR A 84 9.59 -16.64 -12.96
C TYR A 84 9.24 -17.51 -14.16
N THR A 85 10.10 -17.49 -15.18
CA THR A 85 10.03 -18.40 -16.31
C THR A 85 10.54 -19.75 -15.80
N PRO A 86 9.70 -20.80 -15.75
CA PRO A 86 10.17 -22.11 -15.35
C PRO A 86 11.05 -22.64 -16.49
N GLY A 87 12.37 -22.54 -16.33
CA GLY A 87 13.31 -23.05 -17.33
C GLY A 87 14.75 -22.58 -17.23
N ARG A 88 15.05 -21.45 -16.57
CA ARG A 88 16.44 -20.96 -16.50
C ARG A 88 17.09 -21.37 -15.17
N LYS A 89 17.86 -22.46 -15.21
CA LYS A 89 18.86 -22.78 -14.17
C LYS A 89 19.85 -21.62 -14.09
N SER A 90 19.87 -20.91 -12.97
CA SER A 90 21.04 -20.16 -12.51
C SER A 90 21.03 -20.07 -10.98
N PRO A 91 22.22 -20.08 -10.37
CA PRO A 91 22.44 -20.75 -9.12
C PRO A 91 22.40 -19.77 -7.94
N CYS A 92 21.94 -20.33 -6.81
CA CYS A 92 22.45 -20.04 -5.48
C CYS A 92 22.54 -18.56 -5.08
N CYS A 93 21.51 -18.04 -4.40
CA CYS A 93 21.67 -17.32 -3.12
C CYS A 93 20.31 -17.02 -2.47
N TRP A 94 20.03 -17.86 -1.46
CA TRP A 94 19.25 -17.64 -0.23
C TRP A 94 17.71 -17.59 -0.22
N PRO A 95 17.11 -18.16 0.86
CA PRO A 95 15.68 -18.36 1.01
C PRO A 95 15.07 -17.28 1.92
N TYR A 96 13.97 -16.67 1.50
CA TYR A 96 13.03 -16.13 2.49
C TYR A 96 11.70 -16.88 2.36
N ARG A 97 11.43 -17.58 3.45
CA ARG A 97 10.24 -18.36 3.75
C ARG A 97 8.96 -17.64 3.33
N LEU A 98 8.07 -18.38 2.70
CA LEU A 98 6.66 -18.05 2.55
C LEU A 98 5.99 -17.85 3.92
N PRO A 99 4.94 -17.01 4.04
CA PRO A 99 4.23 -16.78 5.29
C PRO A 99 3.43 -18.04 5.71
N PRO A 100 3.17 -18.25 7.01
CA PRO A 100 2.52 -19.46 7.50
C PRO A 100 1.00 -19.30 7.41
N TRP A 101 0.41 -19.41 6.22
CA TRP A 101 -1.01 -19.75 6.13
C TRP A 101 -1.13 -21.27 6.18
N ARG A 102 -1.30 -21.80 7.41
CA ARG A 102 -1.68 -23.20 7.63
C ARG A 102 -3.13 -23.36 7.20
N GLN A 103 -3.35 -23.94 6.03
CA GLN A 103 -4.63 -24.56 5.70
C GLN A 103 -4.79 -25.80 6.59
N SER A 104 -5.69 -25.78 7.57
CA SER A 104 -6.18 -27.02 8.17
C SER A 104 -7.28 -27.57 7.28
N ALA A 105 -6.92 -28.54 6.44
CA ALA A 105 -7.86 -29.45 5.81
C ALA A 105 -7.73 -30.81 6.50
N HIS A 106 -8.87 -31.34 6.94
CA HIS A 106 -9.01 -32.64 7.58
C HIS A 106 -8.61 -33.81 6.68
N THR A 107 -7.98 -34.82 7.27
CA THR A 107 -8.02 -36.28 6.98
C THR A 107 -6.99 -36.88 7.94
N GLY A 108 -7.25 -37.88 8.77
CA GLY A 108 -8.19 -38.97 8.76
C GLY A 108 -7.39 -40.16 9.30
N ARG A 109 -7.81 -40.75 10.42
CA ARG A 109 -7.42 -42.10 10.79
C ARG A 109 -8.63 -42.77 11.42
#